data_AF-A0A4U3A1K2-F1
#
_entry.id   AF-A0A4U3A1K2-F1
#
_cell.length_a   1.000
_cell.length_b   1.000
_cell.length_c   1.000
_cell.angle_alpha   90.00
_cell.angle_beta   90.00
_cell.angle_gamma   90.00
#
_symmetry.space_group_name_H-M   'P 1'
#
loop_
_entity.id
_entity.type
_entity.pdbx_description
1 polymer ?
#
loop_
_entity_poly.entity_id
_entity_poly.type
_entity_poly.pdbx_seq_one_letter_code
_entity_poly.pdbx_strand_id
1 'polypeptide(L)'
;MSFTLNKSIIKEVCGETSYKRGEAYYKANKVIVNHYDETKEICEATVKGNEDFHVTVEKAKKGDVVARCSCPSLASFQTYCQHVAAVLIQINYNQQTGGMLPASSENMSGNDQLTSGMFQLFAEKPLRPKSKQHRFDTREILNVAFICSPVATKSGGALLGIQLKLAKTYFINHIREFLSKVEKREAFHCS
;
A
#
# COMPACT_ATOMS: atom_id res chain seq x y z
N MET A 1 17.28 -12.87 -18.84
CA MET A 1 17.70 -13.38 -17.52
C MET A 1 16.57 -13.06 -16.55
N SER A 2 15.89 -14.09 -16.04
CA SER A 2 14.77 -13.93 -15.12
C SER A 2 15.28 -13.61 -13.72
N PHE A 3 15.14 -12.35 -13.29
CA PHE A 3 15.39 -12.02 -11.89
C PHE A 3 14.34 -12.70 -11.01
N THR A 4 14.78 -13.71 -10.26
CA THR A 4 13.95 -14.44 -9.29
C THR A 4 13.94 -13.62 -8.01
N LEU A 5 12.77 -13.10 -7.65
CA LEU A 5 12.60 -12.42 -6.38
C LEU A 5 12.88 -13.43 -5.27
N ASN A 6 13.75 -13.10 -4.32
CA ASN A 6 14.04 -13.94 -3.16
C ASN A 6 13.99 -13.12 -1.87
N LYS A 7 13.91 -13.80 -0.72
CA LYS A 7 13.77 -13.16 0.59
C LYS A 7 14.87 -12.14 0.90
N SER A 8 16.12 -12.41 0.50
CA SER A 8 17.26 -11.52 0.78
C SER A 8 17.13 -10.21 0.01
N ILE A 9 16.77 -10.29 -1.28
CA ILE A 9 16.52 -9.11 -2.13
C ILE A 9 15.39 -8.26 -1.54
N ILE A 10 14.27 -8.87 -1.13
CA ILE A 10 13.14 -8.12 -0.58
C ILE A 10 13.55 -7.35 0.70
N LYS A 11 14.36 -7.98 1.55
CA LYS A 11 14.90 -7.35 2.76
C LYS A 11 15.86 -6.20 2.45
N GLU A 12 16.67 -6.32 1.40
CA GLU A 12 17.57 -5.26 0.95
C GLU A 12 16.80 -4.03 0.47
N VAL A 13 15.79 -4.21 -0.38
CA VAL A 13 15.04 -3.08 -0.97
C VAL A 13 14.00 -2.46 -0.03
N CYS A 14 13.44 -3.22 0.92
CA CYS A 14 12.43 -2.74 1.87
C CYS A 14 13.02 -2.36 3.25
N GLY A 15 14.13 -2.99 3.63
CA GLY A 15 14.66 -2.99 4.99
C GLY A 15 13.99 -4.03 5.90
N GLU A 16 14.71 -4.49 6.92
CA GLU A 16 14.30 -5.59 7.82
C GLU A 16 12.97 -5.31 8.54
N THR A 17 12.76 -4.07 9.01
CA THR A 17 11.54 -3.67 9.73
C THR A 17 10.31 -3.67 8.82
N SER A 18 10.42 -3.10 7.62
CA SER A 18 9.34 -3.09 6.63
C SER A 18 9.04 -4.51 6.14
N TYR A 19 10.08 -5.33 5.93
CA TYR A 19 9.92 -6.74 5.58
C TYR A 19 9.11 -7.50 6.63
N LYS A 20 9.48 -7.41 7.92
CA LYS A 20 8.76 -8.11 9.00
C LYS A 20 7.30 -7.69 9.10
N ARG A 21 7.01 -6.40 8.93
CA ARG A 21 5.63 -5.89 8.90
C ARG A 21 4.89 -6.36 7.66
N GLY A 22 5.51 -6.33 6.49
CA GLY A 22 4.94 -6.83 5.23
C GLY A 22 4.62 -8.33 5.29
N GLU A 23 5.50 -9.13 5.91
CA GLU A 23 5.27 -10.55 6.12
C GLU A 23 4.02 -10.81 6.98
N ALA A 24 3.74 -9.95 7.96
CA ALA A 24 2.51 -10.04 8.74
C ALA A 24 1.24 -9.71 7.91
N TYR A 25 1.32 -8.75 6.97
CA TYR A 25 0.22 -8.47 6.04
C TYR A 25 -0.02 -9.65 5.08
N TYR A 26 1.05 -10.22 4.52
CA TYR A 26 0.97 -11.40 3.66
C TYR A 26 0.36 -12.60 4.39
N LYS A 27 0.88 -12.97 5.57
CA LYS A 27 0.39 -14.09 6.37
C LYS A 27 -1.06 -13.94 6.82
N ALA A 28 -1.54 -12.69 6.95
CA ALA A 28 -2.92 -12.39 7.27
C ALA A 28 -3.86 -12.37 6.04
N ASN A 29 -3.40 -12.81 4.86
CA ASN A 29 -4.14 -12.78 3.59
C ASN A 29 -4.69 -11.39 3.23
N LYS A 30 -3.92 -10.33 3.55
CA LYS A 30 -4.32 -8.94 3.29
C LYS A 30 -3.88 -8.42 1.92
N VAL A 31 -3.18 -9.24 1.14
CA VAL A 31 -2.70 -8.87 -0.20
C VAL A 31 -3.64 -9.47 -1.24
N ILE A 32 -4.23 -8.62 -2.08
CA ILE A 32 -5.11 -9.01 -3.18
C ILE A 32 -4.41 -8.62 -4.47
N VAL A 33 -4.14 -9.58 -5.36
CA VAL A 33 -3.57 -9.30 -6.68
C VAL A 33 -4.72 -8.94 -7.62
N ASN A 34 -4.67 -7.73 -8.19
CA ASN A 34 -5.73 -7.21 -9.05
C ASN A 34 -5.45 -7.54 -10.52
N HIS A 35 -4.19 -7.38 -10.93
CA HIS A 35 -3.76 -7.64 -12.29
C HIS A 35 -2.31 -8.10 -12.33
N TYR A 36 -2.02 -9.07 -13.18
CA TYR A 36 -0.66 -9.53 -13.45
C TYR A 36 -0.48 -9.65 -14.96
N ASP A 37 0.39 -8.80 -15.52
CA ASP A 37 0.77 -8.83 -16.93
C ASP A 37 2.11 -9.57 -17.05
N GLU A 38 2.05 -10.84 -17.48
CA GLU A 38 3.24 -11.67 -17.73
C GLU A 38 4.16 -11.09 -18.80
N THR A 39 3.59 -10.39 -19.79
CA THR A 39 4.36 -9.88 -20.94
C THR A 39 5.16 -8.64 -20.59
N LYS A 40 4.63 -7.80 -19.69
CA LYS A 40 5.28 -6.58 -19.21
C LYS A 40 5.94 -6.73 -17.84
N GLU A 41 5.80 -7.90 -17.21
CA GLU A 41 6.25 -8.18 -15.84
C GLU A 41 5.74 -7.14 -14.82
N ILE A 42 4.46 -6.76 -14.96
CA ILE A 42 3.78 -5.79 -14.08
C ILE A 42 2.79 -6.52 -13.18
N CYS A 43 2.86 -6.23 -11.88
CA CYS A 43 1.90 -6.71 -10.89
C CYS A 43 1.22 -5.53 -10.21
N GLU A 44 -0.10 -5.49 -10.25
CA GLU A 44 -0.93 -4.56 -9.49
C GLU A 44 -1.64 -5.30 -8.38
N ALA A 45 -1.57 -4.77 -7.17
CA ALA A 45 -2.15 -5.38 -6.00
C ALA A 45 -2.71 -4.34 -5.02
N THR A 46 -3.72 -4.74 -4.27
CA THR A 46 -4.29 -3.99 -3.15
C THR A 46 -3.92 -4.65 -1.82
N VAL A 47 -3.35 -3.88 -0.90
CA VAL A 47 -3.05 -4.33 0.47
C VAL A 47 -4.08 -3.75 1.43
N LYS A 48 -4.86 -4.63 2.07
CA LYS A 48 -5.87 -4.28 3.07
C LYS A 48 -5.23 -3.89 4.39
N GLY A 49 -5.29 -2.61 4.76
CA GLY A 49 -4.79 -2.08 6.01
C GLY A 49 -5.85 -1.34 6.81
N ASN A 50 -5.47 -0.21 7.41
CA ASN A 50 -6.42 0.78 7.92
C ASN A 50 -7.20 1.42 6.76
N GLU A 51 -6.58 1.48 5.60
CA GLU A 51 -7.13 1.86 4.32
C GLU A 51 -6.60 0.89 3.25
N ASP A 52 -7.16 0.96 2.05
CA ASP A 52 -6.73 0.16 0.92
C ASP A 52 -5.53 0.80 0.23
N PHE A 53 -4.37 0.14 0.29
CA PHE A 53 -3.15 0.63 -0.35
C PHE A 53 -2.96 -0.03 -1.71
N HIS A 54 -2.84 0.79 -2.74
CA HIS A 54 -2.60 0.32 -4.10
C HIS A 54 -1.10 0.25 -4.33
N VAL A 55 -0.64 -0.90 -4.81
CA VAL A 55 0.77 -1.19 -5.05
C VAL A 55 0.93 -1.65 -6.48
N THR A 56 1.89 -1.05 -7.18
CA THR A 56 2.31 -1.46 -8.52
C THR A 56 3.77 -1.86 -8.44
N VAL A 57 4.09 -3.06 -8.92
CA VAL A 57 5.44 -3.60 -9.01
C VAL A 57 5.75 -3.85 -10.48
N GLU A 58 6.86 -3.29 -10.94
CA GLU A 58 7.40 -3.43 -12.29
C GLU A 58 8.80 -4.02 -12.22
N LYS A 59 9.07 -4.99 -13.07
CA LYS A 59 10.42 -5.53 -13.24
C LYS A 59 11.12 -4.79 -14.37
N ALA A 60 12.19 -4.07 -14.04
CA ALA A 60 12.96 -3.33 -15.02
C ALA A 60 13.79 -4.27 -15.91
N LYS A 61 14.07 -3.84 -17.15
CA LYS A 61 14.88 -4.60 -18.13
C LYS A 61 16.28 -4.99 -17.66
N LYS A 62 16.81 -4.35 -16.61
CA LYS A 62 18.10 -4.65 -15.99
C LYS A 62 18.02 -5.65 -14.83
N GLY A 63 16.83 -6.14 -14.48
CA GLY A 63 16.60 -7.02 -13.34
C GLY A 63 16.24 -6.30 -12.03
N ASP A 64 16.24 -4.97 -12.02
CA ASP A 64 15.84 -4.19 -10.84
C ASP A 64 14.33 -4.18 -10.64
N VAL A 65 13.89 -4.17 -9.38
CA VAL A 65 12.48 -4.10 -9.00
C VAL A 65 12.10 -2.65 -8.70
N VAL A 66 11.19 -2.10 -9.51
CA VAL A 66 10.62 -0.78 -9.29
C VAL A 66 9.22 -0.96 -8.71
N ALA A 67 8.98 -0.38 -7.54
CA ALA A 67 7.68 -0.48 -6.89
C ALA A 67 7.14 0.90 -6.50
N ARG A 68 5.83 1.06 -6.61
CA ARG A 68 5.10 2.24 -6.16
C ARG A 68 3.99 1.81 -5.22
N CYS A 69 3.73 2.60 -4.19
CA CYS A 69 2.61 2.38 -3.27
C CYS A 69 1.91 3.70 -3.01
N SER A 70 0.58 3.67 -2.87
CA SER A 70 -0.23 4.85 -2.54
C SER A 70 -0.12 5.32 -1.09
N CYS A 71 0.65 4.63 -0.23
CA CYS A 71 0.80 5.03 1.16
C CYS A 71 1.66 6.31 1.27
N PRO A 72 1.37 7.20 2.25
CA PRO A 72 2.20 8.38 2.50
C PRO A 72 3.60 7.93 2.92
N SER A 73 4.58 8.04 2.02
CA SER A 73 5.97 7.74 2.33
C SER A 73 6.52 8.76 3.32
N LEU A 74 7.19 8.31 4.38
CA LEU A 74 8.05 9.20 5.15
C LEU A 74 9.20 9.64 4.23
N ALA A 75 9.35 10.95 4.02
CA ALA A 75 10.35 11.56 3.15
C ALA A 75 11.83 11.21 3.50
N SER A 76 12.06 10.50 4.61
CA SER A 76 13.37 10.14 5.15
C SER A 76 13.82 8.71 4.83
N PHE A 77 13.00 7.86 4.20
CA PHE A 77 13.37 6.47 3.91
C PHE A 77 13.63 6.25 2.42
N GLN A 78 14.82 5.76 2.09
CA GLN A 78 15.21 5.35 0.74
C GLN A 78 14.70 3.94 0.38
N THR A 79 14.04 3.24 1.32
CA THR A 79 13.58 1.86 1.14
C THR A 79 12.06 1.79 0.93
N TYR A 80 11.60 0.72 0.31
CA TYR A 80 10.18 0.48 0.11
C TYR A 80 9.42 0.20 1.42
N CYS A 81 8.14 0.57 1.44
CA CYS A 81 7.28 0.43 2.61
C CYS A 81 6.86 -1.03 2.87
N GLN A 82 6.23 -1.27 4.02
CA GLN A 82 5.72 -2.59 4.36
C GLN A 82 4.65 -3.14 3.38
N HIS A 83 3.90 -2.29 2.68
CA HIS A 83 2.88 -2.73 1.72
C HIS A 83 3.53 -3.28 0.45
N VAL A 84 4.57 -2.60 -0.06
CA VAL A 84 5.40 -3.12 -1.15
C VAL A 84 6.04 -4.45 -0.71
N ALA A 85 6.61 -4.50 0.49
CA ALA A 85 7.20 -5.73 1.01
C ALA A 85 6.19 -6.91 1.01
N ALA A 86 4.94 -6.67 1.43
CA ALA A 86 3.89 -7.70 1.42
C ALA A 86 3.60 -8.23 0.00
N VAL A 87 3.53 -7.34 -0.99
CA VAL A 87 3.29 -7.72 -2.40
C VAL A 87 4.49 -8.47 -2.98
N LEU A 88 5.72 -8.04 -2.69
CA LEU A 88 6.92 -8.74 -3.14
C LEU A 88 7.03 -10.14 -2.53
N ILE A 89 6.60 -10.32 -1.28
CA ILE A 89 6.53 -11.64 -0.63
C ILE A 89 5.49 -12.53 -1.33
N GLN A 90 4.31 -11.99 -1.65
CA GLN A 90 3.27 -12.70 -2.41
C GLN A 90 3.80 -13.16 -3.78
N ILE A 91 4.48 -12.29 -4.52
CA ILE A 91 5.07 -12.61 -5.82
C ILE A 91 6.15 -13.69 -5.67
N ASN A 92 7.03 -13.57 -4.68
CA ASN A 92 8.07 -14.58 -4.41
C ASN A 92 7.46 -15.95 -4.07
N TYR A 93 6.39 -15.99 -3.27
CA TYR A 93 5.72 -17.24 -2.95
C TYR A 93 5.09 -17.88 -4.19
N ASN A 94 4.36 -17.10 -5.00
CA ASN A 94 3.74 -17.58 -6.24
C ASN A 94 4.78 -18.13 -7.24
N GLN A 95 5.99 -17.53 -7.30
CA GLN A 95 7.10 -18.02 -8.11
C GLN A 95 7.64 -19.38 -7.62
N GLN A 96 7.57 -19.65 -6.31
CA GLN A 96 8.08 -20.89 -5.71
C GLN A 96 7.05 -22.03 -5.74
N THR A 97 5.77 -21.72 -5.66
CA THR A 97 4.69 -22.71 -5.63
C THR A 97 4.04 -22.99 -6.99
N GLY A 98 4.47 -22.29 -8.05
CA GLY A 98 4.12 -22.63 -9.43
C GLY A 98 2.66 -22.35 -9.84
N GLY A 99 1.91 -21.54 -9.09
CA GLY A 99 0.51 -21.30 -9.39
C GLY A 99 0.02 -19.91 -8.96
N MET A 100 -0.52 -19.17 -9.94
CA MET A 100 -1.36 -18.01 -9.67
C MET A 100 -2.63 -18.47 -8.94
N LEU A 101 -2.95 -17.83 -7.83
CA LEU A 101 -4.33 -17.75 -7.35
C LEU A 101 -4.95 -16.51 -8.01
N PRO A 102 -5.71 -16.63 -9.12
CA PRO A 102 -6.66 -15.59 -9.47
C PRO A 102 -7.84 -15.71 -8.51
N ALA A 103 -8.07 -14.67 -7.71
CA ALA A 103 -9.40 -14.47 -7.18
C ALA A 103 -10.32 -14.07 -8.35
N SER A 104 -11.33 -14.90 -8.58
CA SER A 104 -12.48 -14.71 -9.47
C SER A 104 -12.22 -14.62 -10.99
N SER A 105 -12.42 -15.73 -11.69
CA SER A 105 -13.14 -15.80 -12.98
C SER A 105 -13.51 -17.26 -13.27
N GLU A 106 -14.78 -17.47 -13.60
CA GLU A 106 -15.43 -18.74 -13.84
C GLU A 106 -15.03 -19.32 -15.22
N ASN A 107 -14.50 -20.55 -15.27
CA ASN A 107 -14.84 -21.62 -16.22
C ASN A 107 -13.80 -22.76 -16.31
N MET A 108 -14.27 -23.99 -16.04
CA MET A 108 -13.87 -25.30 -16.57
C MET A 108 -12.41 -25.79 -16.41
N SER A 109 -12.18 -26.73 -15.48
CA SER A 109 -12.02 -28.18 -15.78
C SER A 109 -11.45 -28.96 -14.58
N GLY A 110 -12.22 -29.95 -14.11
CA GLY A 110 -11.77 -31.23 -13.57
C GLY A 110 -10.72 -31.31 -12.45
N ASN A 111 -11.20 -31.58 -11.24
CA ASN A 111 -10.60 -32.46 -10.20
C ASN A 111 -9.85 -31.88 -8.98
N ASP A 112 -9.68 -30.56 -8.83
CA ASP A 112 -8.95 -30.00 -7.66
C ASP A 112 -9.83 -29.38 -6.55
N GLN A 113 -11.15 -29.56 -6.61
CA GLN A 113 -12.09 -28.92 -5.68
C GLN A 113 -12.23 -29.60 -4.31
N LEU A 114 -11.67 -30.79 -4.10
CA LEU A 114 -11.88 -31.53 -2.85
C LEU A 114 -10.76 -31.32 -1.79
N THR A 115 -9.58 -30.88 -2.19
CA THR A 115 -8.45 -30.67 -1.26
C THR A 115 -8.36 -29.23 -0.76
N SER A 116 -8.81 -28.25 -1.53
CA SER A 116 -8.77 -26.83 -1.18
C SER A 116 -9.84 -26.43 -0.14
N GLY A 117 -11.02 -27.08 -0.15
CA GLY A 117 -12.05 -26.88 0.88
C GLY A 117 -11.70 -27.46 2.25
N MET A 118 -10.86 -28.50 2.30
CA MET A 118 -10.54 -29.20 3.56
C MET A 118 -9.52 -28.42 4.41
N PHE A 119 -8.65 -27.62 3.79
CA PHE A 119 -7.73 -26.72 4.51
C PHE A 119 -8.41 -25.46 5.08
N GLN A 120 -9.54 -25.03 4.52
CA GLN A 120 -10.33 -23.91 5.07
C GLN A 120 -11.03 -24.24 6.39
N LEU A 121 -11.24 -25.52 6.71
CA LEU A 121 -11.84 -25.96 7.97
C LEU A 121 -10.87 -25.90 9.16
N PHE A 122 -9.56 -25.94 8.90
CA PHE A 122 -8.49 -25.83 9.91
C PHE A 122 -7.81 -24.46 9.93
N ALA A 123 -8.15 -23.58 8.99
CA ALA A 123 -7.78 -22.18 9.06
C ALA A 123 -8.47 -21.57 10.30
N GLU A 124 -7.68 -21.08 11.25
CA GLU A 124 -8.17 -20.38 12.43
C GLU A 124 -9.20 -19.33 12.00
N LYS A 125 -10.46 -19.54 12.41
CA LYS A 125 -11.53 -18.54 12.30
C LYS A 125 -11.00 -17.19 12.79
N PRO A 126 -11.35 -16.07 12.14
CA PRO A 126 -10.74 -14.78 12.43
C PRO A 126 -10.80 -14.52 13.93
N LEU A 127 -9.63 -14.40 14.54
CA LEU A 127 -9.51 -13.80 15.86
C LEU A 127 -10.17 -12.43 15.73
N ARG A 128 -11.33 -12.29 16.39
CA ARG A 128 -11.95 -10.99 16.68
C ARG A 128 -10.83 -10.01 16.97
N PRO A 129 -10.85 -8.80 16.39
CA PRO A 129 -9.72 -7.88 16.46
C PRO A 129 -9.26 -7.75 17.92
N LYS A 130 -8.12 -8.38 18.25
CA LYS A 130 -7.35 -8.06 19.46
C LYS A 130 -6.60 -6.77 19.17
N SER A 131 -7.37 -5.73 18.86
CA SER A 131 -6.91 -4.40 19.16
C SER A 131 -6.95 -4.32 20.68
N LYS A 132 -5.79 -4.27 21.32
CA LYS A 132 -5.66 -3.36 22.46
C LYS A 132 -5.86 -1.96 21.90
N GLN A 133 -7.11 -1.68 21.55
CA GLN A 133 -7.60 -0.40 21.13
C GLN A 133 -7.40 0.43 22.38
N HIS A 134 -6.68 1.53 22.26
CA HIS A 134 -6.99 2.69 23.08
C HIS A 134 -8.51 2.86 22.95
N ARG A 135 -9.28 2.42 23.95
CA ARG A 135 -10.73 2.14 23.83
C ARG A 135 -11.58 3.39 23.57
N PHE A 136 -10.95 4.51 23.25
CA PHE A 136 -11.56 5.82 23.08
C PHE A 136 -10.88 6.67 21.99
N ASP A 137 -10.18 6.07 21.02
CA ASP A 137 -9.76 6.83 19.84
C ASP A 137 -10.77 6.66 18.71
N THR A 138 -11.80 7.51 18.71
CA THR A 138 -12.88 7.56 17.72
C THR A 138 -12.56 8.49 16.55
N ARG A 139 -11.31 8.90 16.37
CA ARG A 139 -10.93 9.85 15.32
C ARG A 139 -10.96 9.16 13.96
N GLU A 140 -11.72 9.74 13.04
CA GLU A 140 -11.74 9.34 11.65
C GLU A 140 -10.45 9.81 10.94
N ILE A 141 -9.88 8.95 10.09
CA ILE A 141 -8.73 9.30 9.27
C ILE A 141 -9.23 10.14 8.09
N LEU A 142 -8.75 11.38 7.99
CA LEU A 142 -9.16 12.28 6.91
C LEU A 142 -8.20 12.17 5.72
N ASN A 143 -8.75 11.95 4.53
CA ASN A 143 -8.01 12.01 3.27
C ASN A 143 -7.49 13.43 2.99
N VAL A 144 -6.24 13.56 2.56
CA VAL A 144 -5.61 14.85 2.24
C VAL A 144 -5.36 14.96 0.74
N ALA A 145 -5.76 16.08 0.14
CA ALA A 145 -5.42 16.43 -1.24
C ALA A 145 -4.63 17.73 -1.30
N PHE A 146 -3.62 17.77 -2.16
CA PHE A 146 -2.80 18.95 -2.45
C PHE A 146 -3.11 19.43 -3.85
N ILE A 147 -3.48 20.70 -3.98
CA ILE A 147 -3.77 21.36 -5.25
C ILE A 147 -2.61 22.32 -5.50
N CYS A 148 -1.90 22.10 -6.61
CA CYS A 148 -0.81 22.96 -7.05
C CYS A 148 -1.27 23.75 -8.27
N SER A 149 -1.22 25.08 -8.19
CA SER A 149 -1.64 25.96 -9.29
C SER A 149 -0.65 27.10 -9.50
N PRO A 150 -0.35 27.50 -10.75
CA PRO A 150 0.44 28.69 -11.01
C PRO A 150 -0.33 29.94 -10.58
N VAL A 151 0.32 30.81 -9.81
CA VAL A 151 -0.21 32.08 -9.32
C VAL A 151 0.67 33.20 -9.87
N ALA A 152 0.07 34.10 -10.64
CA ALA A 152 0.75 35.26 -11.18
C ALA A 152 1.17 36.20 -10.04
N THR A 153 2.43 36.64 -10.06
CA THR A 153 2.94 37.64 -9.14
C THR A 153 2.76 39.02 -9.73
N LYS A 154 2.61 40.03 -8.86
CA LYS A 154 2.51 41.44 -9.27
C LYS A 154 3.75 41.96 -10.02
N SER A 155 4.88 41.25 -9.90
CA SER A 155 6.16 41.59 -10.52
C SER A 155 6.41 40.94 -11.89
N GLY A 156 5.40 40.30 -12.50
CA GLY A 156 5.50 39.74 -13.85
C GLY A 156 6.07 38.32 -13.93
N GLY A 157 6.00 37.55 -12.84
CA GLY A 157 6.37 36.13 -12.80
C GLY A 157 5.19 35.23 -12.40
N ALA A 158 5.41 33.91 -12.40
CA ALA A 158 4.47 32.94 -11.86
C ALA A 158 5.15 32.13 -10.75
N LEU A 159 4.44 31.91 -9.64
CA LEU A 159 4.85 31.02 -8.56
C LEU A 159 3.89 29.84 -8.47
N LEU A 160 4.34 28.73 -7.89
CA LEU A 160 3.45 27.62 -7.56
C LEU A 160 2.77 27.91 -6.22
N GLY A 161 1.45 28.10 -6.25
CA GLY A 161 0.60 28.08 -5.07
C GLY A 161 0.26 26.64 -4.69
N ILE A 162 0.29 26.33 -3.40
CA ILE A 162 -0.14 25.04 -2.85
C ILE A 162 -1.35 25.28 -1.95
N GLN A 163 -2.45 24.58 -2.23
CA GLN A 163 -3.65 24.56 -1.42
C GLN A 163 -3.89 23.14 -0.88
N LEU A 164 -4.38 23.05 0.37
CA LEU A 164 -4.62 21.80 1.06
C LEU A 164 -6.11 21.60 1.29
N LYS A 165 -6.60 20.38 1.03
CA LYS A 165 -8.00 19.99 1.19
C LYS A 165 -8.11 18.71 2.01
N LEU A 166 -8.93 18.70 3.05
CA LEU A 166 -9.20 17.55 3.92
C LEU A 166 -10.58 16.94 3.62
N ALA A 167 -10.67 15.61 3.68
CA ALA A 167 -11.90 14.82 3.51
C ALA A 167 -12.74 15.17 2.27
N LYS A 168 -12.10 15.71 1.22
CA LYS A 168 -12.73 16.22 -0.01
C LYS A 168 -13.75 17.35 0.21
N THR A 169 -13.93 17.84 1.42
CA THR A 169 -14.93 18.87 1.78
C THR A 169 -14.29 20.13 2.34
N TYR A 170 -13.26 20.01 3.18
CA TYR A 170 -12.70 21.14 3.92
C TYR A 170 -11.48 21.74 3.21
N PHE A 171 -11.54 23.01 2.83
CA PHE A 171 -10.38 23.74 2.34
C PHE A 171 -9.64 24.40 3.50
N ILE A 172 -8.31 24.24 3.54
CA ILE A 172 -7.48 24.85 4.58
C ILE A 172 -6.98 26.20 4.11
N ASN A 173 -7.64 27.26 4.60
CA ASN A 173 -7.30 28.64 4.25
C ASN A 173 -6.00 29.11 4.93
N HIS A 174 -5.73 28.67 6.16
CA HIS A 174 -4.55 29.05 6.94
C HIS A 174 -3.56 27.89 7.06
N ILE A 175 -2.95 27.49 5.93
CA ILE A 175 -2.08 26.31 5.86
C ILE A 175 -0.91 26.36 6.86
N ARG A 176 -0.32 27.54 7.12
CA ARG A 176 0.77 27.69 8.08
C ARG A 176 0.34 27.39 9.52
N GLU A 177 -0.83 27.90 9.92
CA GLU A 177 -1.38 27.64 11.25
C GLU A 177 -1.76 26.17 11.39
N PHE A 178 -2.42 25.61 10.37
CA PHE A 178 -2.75 24.19 10.33
C PHE A 178 -1.51 23.31 10.51
N LEU A 179 -0.45 23.54 9.72
CA LEU A 179 0.78 22.76 9.82
C LEU A 179 1.45 22.89 11.19
N SER A 180 1.45 24.09 11.79
CA SER A 180 1.99 24.30 13.14
C SER A 180 1.19 23.54 14.21
N LYS A 181 -0.15 23.53 14.11
CA LYS A 181 -1.00 22.76 15.04
C LYS A 181 -0.85 21.26 14.84
N VAL A 182 -0.69 20.78 13.60
CA VAL A 182 -0.40 19.37 13.30
C VAL A 182 0.93 18.94 13.92
N GLU A 183 1.98 19.76 13.78
CA GLU A 183 3.29 19.50 14.39
C GLU A 183 3.21 19.41 15.92
N LYS A 184 2.43 20.31 16.55
CA LYS A 184 2.17 20.34 17.99
C LYS A 184 1.15 19.31 18.48
N ARG A 185 0.50 18.58 17.56
CA ARG A 185 -0.62 17.65 17.84
C ARG A 185 -1.82 18.31 18.54
N GLU A 186 -2.09 19.56 18.17
CA GLU A 186 -3.22 20.34 18.67
C GLU A 186 -4.43 20.24 17.74
N ALA A 187 -5.64 20.47 18.27
CA ALA A 187 -6.86 20.48 17.48
C ALA A 187 -6.91 21.68 16.53
N PHE A 188 -7.27 21.43 15.27
CA PHE A 188 -7.50 22.46 14.26
C PHE A 188 -8.96 22.41 13.80
N HIS A 189 -9.64 23.55 13.83
CA HIS A 189 -11.03 23.66 13.40
C HIS A 189 -11.07 24.04 11.92
N CYS A 190 -11.67 23.17 11.10
CA CYS A 190 -11.92 23.46 9.69
C CYS A 190 -13.30 24.09 9.56
N SER A 191 -13.37 25.25 8.90
CA SER A 191 -14.60 25.99 8.57
C SER A 191 -14.97 25.77 7.11
#